data_AF-A0A6B2CYA0-F1
#
_entry.id   AF-A0A6B2CYA0-F1
#
_cell.length_a   1.000
_cell.length_b   1.000
_cell.length_c   1.000
_cell.angle_alpha   90.00
_cell.angle_beta   90.00
_cell.angle_gamma   90.00
#
_symmetry.space_group_name_H-M   'P 1'
#
loop_
_entity.id
_entity.type
_entity.pdbx_description
1 polymer ?
#
loop_
_entity_poly.entity_id
_entity_poly.type
_entity_poly.pdbx_seq_one_letter_code
_entity_poly.pdbx_strand_id
1 'polypeptide(L)'
;MLNPPGSRTATGRTGARRLVLLLLLALGAALVFAGLRDRENPVYPGVQIESKKTSLLEPGVICSAGIPVVLSPSSSGSLGFITASHCTDPSGAGNNVYQPYWSSGGDNNWAGWSIDRGTDDAYTEPNKNVPDAAVWVVANRGVSGKAPLSYCGLQDSTFSSVVAFNPTTVNLKDIFKIGRTTYCTGTWSSVTLVYDLRFSGKVYRLPASQLQAQPGDSGGIVFTIVPCGTTFCDIQAVGIFIGWTGDDSYALIQTADYALSYYGVSLYTGG
;
A
#
# COMPACT_ATOMS: atom_id res chain seq x y z
N MET A 1 -32.92 66.69 15.18
CA MET A 1 -33.41 65.70 14.21
C MET A 1 -32.26 64.80 13.82
N LEU A 2 -32.50 63.48 13.80
CA LEU A 2 -31.52 62.39 13.85
C LEU A 2 -30.74 62.20 12.54
N ASN A 3 -29.46 61.81 12.65
CA ASN A 3 -28.59 61.37 11.55
C ASN A 3 -29.11 60.09 10.87
N PRO A 4 -28.86 59.87 9.56
CA PRO A 4 -29.07 58.57 8.92
C PRO A 4 -27.88 57.61 9.16
N PRO A 5 -28.11 56.29 9.24
CA PRO A 5 -27.06 55.30 9.44
C PRO A 5 -26.43 54.83 8.12
N GLY A 6 -25.11 54.65 8.15
CA GLY A 6 -24.30 54.19 7.04
C GLY A 6 -24.58 52.73 6.63
N SER A 7 -24.45 52.47 5.33
CA SER A 7 -24.51 51.15 4.72
C SER A 7 -23.26 50.34 5.08
N ARG A 8 -23.42 49.20 5.77
CA ARG A 8 -22.36 48.20 5.93
C ARG A 8 -22.32 47.27 4.70
N THR A 9 -21.11 47.13 4.18
CA THR A 9 -20.68 46.26 3.09
C THR A 9 -20.96 44.78 3.37
N ALA A 10 -21.60 44.11 2.40
CA ALA A 10 -21.83 42.67 2.39
C ALA A 10 -20.64 41.93 1.74
N THR A 11 -19.54 41.77 2.47
CA THR A 11 -18.33 41.05 1.99
C THR A 11 -17.96 39.84 2.87
N GLY A 12 -18.94 39.24 3.58
CA GLY A 12 -18.67 38.15 4.53
C GLY A 12 -19.03 36.72 4.08
N ARG A 13 -19.86 36.53 3.04
CA ARG A 13 -20.48 35.21 2.76
C ARG A 13 -19.67 34.28 1.86
N THR A 14 -18.79 34.78 1.01
CA THR A 14 -17.96 33.97 0.10
C THR A 14 -16.71 33.42 0.77
N GLY A 15 -16.10 34.15 1.71
CA GLY A 15 -14.93 33.70 2.47
C GLY A 15 -15.26 32.54 3.42
N ALA A 16 -16.40 32.62 4.12
CA ALA A 16 -16.85 31.59 5.05
C ALA A 16 -17.13 30.24 4.36
N ARG A 17 -17.73 30.25 3.15
CA ARG A 17 -17.98 29.02 2.38
C ARG A 17 -16.69 28.34 1.90
N ARG A 18 -15.68 29.12 1.48
CA ARG A 18 -14.36 28.59 1.11
C ARG A 18 -13.62 28.01 2.31
N LEU A 19 -13.70 28.68 3.46
CA LEU A 19 -13.09 28.21 4.71
C LEU A 19 -13.72 26.90 5.19
N VAL A 20 -15.05 26.78 5.14
CA VAL A 20 -15.78 25.56 5.51
C VAL A 20 -15.44 24.40 4.58
N LEU A 21 -15.32 24.64 3.27
CA LEU A 21 -14.93 23.60 2.31
C LEU A 21 -13.50 23.10 2.57
N LEU A 22 -12.56 24.01 2.89
CA LEU A 22 -11.19 23.66 3.25
C LEU A 22 -11.11 22.90 4.58
N LEU A 23 -11.92 23.28 5.57
CA LEU A 23 -12.03 22.56 6.84
C LEU A 23 -12.64 21.17 6.67
N LEU A 24 -13.64 21.01 5.79
CA LEU A 24 -14.22 19.71 5.47
C LEU A 24 -13.26 18.82 4.66
N LEU A 25 -12.47 19.41 3.75
CA LEU A 25 -11.39 18.70 3.06
C LEU A 25 -10.28 18.28 4.03
N ALA A 26 -9.88 19.15 4.95
CA ALA A 26 -8.90 18.84 5.98
C ALA A 26 -9.40 17.78 6.98
N LEU A 27 -10.69 17.82 7.32
CA LEU A 27 -11.33 16.83 8.20
C LEU A 27 -11.52 15.49 7.48
N GLY A 28 -11.92 15.51 6.20
CA GLY A 28 -11.98 14.32 5.35
C GLY A 28 -10.60 13.69 5.20
N ALA A 29 -9.58 14.51 4.94
CA ALA A 29 -8.20 14.05 4.92
C ALA A 29 -7.79 13.50 6.30
N ALA A 30 -8.09 14.17 7.42
CA ALA A 30 -7.80 13.69 8.78
C ALA A 30 -8.48 12.36 9.14
N LEU A 31 -9.74 12.17 8.75
CA LEU A 31 -10.48 10.92 8.95
C LEU A 31 -9.90 9.80 8.08
N VAL A 32 -9.51 10.10 6.85
CA VAL A 32 -8.79 9.19 5.96
C VAL A 32 -7.35 8.94 6.48
N PHE A 33 -6.69 9.90 7.12
CA PHE A 33 -5.38 9.78 7.77
C PHE A 33 -5.42 8.92 9.04
N ALA A 34 -6.53 8.92 9.77
CA ALA A 34 -6.81 7.98 10.86
C ALA A 34 -7.23 6.59 10.33
N GLY A 35 -7.84 6.54 9.15
CA GLY A 35 -8.30 5.31 8.48
C GLY A 35 -7.22 4.23 8.40
N LEU A 36 -6.08 4.48 7.75
CA LEU A 36 -5.01 3.45 7.62
C LEU A 36 -4.42 2.95 8.94
N ARG A 37 -4.77 3.57 10.07
CA ARG A 37 -4.12 3.36 11.37
C ARG A 37 -4.81 2.26 12.17
N ASP A 38 -6.14 2.13 12.15
CA ASP A 38 -6.84 1.19 13.04
C ASP A 38 -8.11 0.55 12.41
N ARG A 39 -8.15 -0.81 12.36
CA ARG A 39 -9.34 -1.66 12.10
C ARG A 39 -10.13 -1.39 10.82
N GLU A 40 -9.44 -1.12 9.72
CA GLU A 40 -10.09 -0.93 8.42
C GLU A 40 -10.93 -2.15 8.02
N ASN A 41 -12.18 -1.90 7.65
CA ASN A 41 -13.08 -2.91 7.12
C ASN A 41 -13.98 -2.28 6.03
N PRO A 42 -13.73 -2.59 4.73
CA PRO A 42 -12.72 -3.52 4.24
C PRO A 42 -11.29 -3.01 4.45
N VAL A 43 -10.32 -3.91 4.51
CA VAL A 43 -8.88 -3.61 4.52
C VAL A 43 -8.48 -3.08 3.15
N TYR A 44 -7.65 -2.03 3.09
CA TYR A 44 -7.17 -1.42 1.84
C TYR A 44 -5.66 -1.64 1.63
N PRO A 45 -5.16 -1.61 0.39
CA PRO A 45 -3.73 -1.48 0.13
C PRO A 45 -3.12 -0.27 0.87
N GLY A 46 -1.95 -0.46 1.46
CA GLY A 46 -1.18 0.57 2.17
C GLY A 46 -1.53 0.75 3.65
N VAL A 47 -2.56 0.06 4.17
CA VAL A 47 -2.88 0.07 5.61
C VAL A 47 -1.77 -0.57 6.43
N GLN A 48 -1.72 -0.24 7.71
CA GLN A 48 -0.81 -0.90 8.64
C GLN A 48 -1.13 -2.39 8.75
N ILE A 49 -0.08 -3.19 8.75
CA ILE A 49 -0.07 -4.55 9.31
C ILE A 49 1.03 -4.66 10.34
N GLU A 50 0.83 -5.50 11.34
CA GLU A 50 1.85 -5.87 12.31
C GLU A 50 1.94 -7.39 12.40
N SER A 51 3.16 -7.92 12.41
CA SER A 51 3.39 -9.35 12.66
C SER A 51 4.67 -9.56 13.49
N LYS A 52 5.20 -10.78 13.60
CA LYS A 52 6.39 -11.13 14.41
C LYS A 52 6.30 -10.66 15.87
N LYS A 53 5.08 -10.60 16.44
CA LYS A 53 4.91 -10.21 17.85
C LYS A 53 5.43 -11.32 18.76
N THR A 54 6.40 -10.97 19.59
CA THR A 54 6.92 -11.86 20.64
C THR A 54 6.12 -11.76 21.94
N SER A 55 5.40 -10.65 22.15
CA SER A 55 4.51 -10.45 23.30
C SER A 55 3.32 -9.54 22.95
N LEU A 56 2.28 -9.54 23.80
CA LEU A 56 1.13 -8.65 23.66
C LEU A 56 1.45 -7.19 24.02
N LEU A 57 2.57 -6.95 24.70
CA LEU A 57 2.95 -5.64 25.24
C LEU A 57 4.00 -4.91 24.39
N GLU A 58 4.72 -5.64 23.55
CA GLU A 58 5.73 -5.09 22.66
C GLU A 58 5.23 -5.03 21.21
N PRO A 59 5.54 -3.95 20.47
CA PRO A 59 5.23 -3.89 19.05
C PRO A 59 6.09 -4.91 18.29
N GLY A 60 5.46 -5.63 17.37
CA GLY A 60 6.13 -6.48 16.38
C GLY A 60 6.66 -5.67 15.19
N VAL A 61 6.86 -6.36 14.07
CA VAL A 61 7.30 -5.73 12.81
C VAL A 61 6.10 -5.06 12.14
N ILE A 62 6.21 -3.74 11.95
CA ILE A 62 5.20 -2.91 11.30
C ILE A 62 5.52 -2.80 9.81
N CYS A 63 4.54 -3.12 8.99
CA CYS A 63 4.61 -3.03 7.53
C CYS A 63 3.27 -2.56 6.95
N SER A 64 3.15 -2.64 5.63
CA SER A 64 1.97 -2.23 4.88
C SER A 64 1.34 -3.40 4.12
N ALA A 65 0.02 -3.39 3.98
CA ALA A 65 -0.67 -4.26 3.04
C ALA A 65 -0.34 -3.85 1.60
N GLY A 66 -0.08 -4.81 0.71
CA GLY A 66 0.30 -4.54 -0.67
C GLY A 66 -0.82 -4.81 -1.66
N ILE A 67 -0.61 -5.83 -2.49
CA ILE A 67 -1.47 -6.14 -3.63
C ILE A 67 -2.67 -6.96 -3.13
N PRO A 68 -3.92 -6.54 -3.33
CA PRO A 68 -5.08 -7.32 -2.93
C PRO A 68 -5.17 -8.60 -3.77
N VAL A 69 -5.43 -9.74 -3.14
CA VAL A 69 -5.44 -11.05 -3.80
C VAL A 69 -6.59 -11.94 -3.37
N VAL A 70 -6.92 -12.88 -4.25
CA VAL A 70 -7.79 -14.03 -3.98
C VAL A 70 -6.97 -15.30 -4.08
N LEU A 71 -7.03 -16.15 -3.05
CA LEU A 71 -6.25 -17.39 -2.94
C LEU A 71 -6.84 -18.53 -3.78
N SER A 72 -8.16 -18.53 -4.00
CA SER A 72 -8.83 -19.47 -4.90
C SER A 72 -9.85 -18.70 -5.76
N PRO A 73 -9.74 -18.72 -7.09
CA PRO A 73 -10.64 -17.98 -7.98
C PRO A 73 -12.10 -18.51 -7.97
N SER A 74 -12.41 -19.58 -7.22
CA SER A 74 -13.79 -19.98 -6.90
C SER A 74 -14.49 -18.94 -6.03
N SER A 75 -15.80 -18.77 -6.18
CA SER A 75 -16.64 -17.70 -5.57
C SER A 75 -16.63 -17.58 -4.03
N SER A 76 -15.90 -18.43 -3.31
CA SER A 76 -15.72 -18.37 -1.85
C SER A 76 -14.25 -18.30 -1.41
N GLY A 77 -13.32 -17.97 -2.32
CA GLY A 77 -11.89 -17.97 -2.03
C GLY A 77 -11.52 -17.00 -0.89
N SER A 78 -10.57 -17.42 -0.05
CA SER A 78 -9.99 -16.52 0.95
C SER A 78 -9.37 -15.30 0.27
N LEU A 79 -9.66 -14.12 0.80
CA LEU A 79 -9.10 -12.87 0.32
C LEU A 79 -7.92 -12.47 1.20
N GLY A 80 -7.02 -11.69 0.62
CA GLY A 80 -5.80 -11.30 1.30
C GLY A 80 -5.02 -10.22 0.59
N PHE A 81 -3.76 -10.09 1.01
CA PHE A 81 -2.79 -9.20 0.38
C PHE A 81 -1.46 -9.90 0.18
N ILE A 82 -0.77 -9.59 -0.91
CA ILE A 82 0.69 -9.74 -0.95
C ILE A 82 1.30 -8.63 -0.10
N THR A 83 2.25 -8.99 0.77
CA THR A 83 3.09 -8.07 1.56
C THR A 83 4.53 -8.58 1.52
N ALA A 84 5.49 -7.87 2.12
CA ALA A 84 6.89 -8.30 2.12
C ALA A 84 7.11 -9.46 3.10
N SER A 85 7.97 -10.41 2.74
CA SER A 85 8.26 -11.60 3.56
C SER A 85 9.06 -11.24 4.80
N HIS A 86 10.02 -10.31 4.69
CA HIS A 86 10.76 -9.82 5.86
C HIS A 86 9.86 -9.18 6.95
N CYS A 87 8.61 -8.89 6.62
CA CYS A 87 7.60 -8.40 7.55
C CYS A 87 6.85 -9.52 8.29
N THR A 88 6.99 -10.79 7.94
CA THR A 88 6.23 -11.94 8.43
C THR A 88 7.10 -13.18 8.69
N ASP A 89 6.62 -14.13 9.48
CA ASP A 89 7.31 -15.42 9.67
C ASP A 89 6.49 -16.59 9.09
N PRO A 90 7.14 -17.70 8.71
CA PRO A 90 6.47 -18.87 8.15
C PRO A 90 5.61 -19.66 9.14
N SER A 91 5.81 -19.49 10.45
CA SER A 91 5.09 -20.28 11.46
C SER A 91 5.08 -19.63 12.84
N GLY A 92 4.33 -20.24 13.77
CA GLY A 92 4.29 -19.84 15.17
C GLY A 92 3.57 -18.51 15.40
N ALA A 93 3.99 -17.76 16.42
CA ALA A 93 3.38 -16.45 16.69
C ALA A 93 3.61 -15.45 15.54
N GLY A 94 4.72 -15.59 14.81
CA GLY A 94 5.13 -14.63 13.78
C GLY A 94 4.35 -14.72 12.47
N ASN A 95 3.52 -15.75 12.26
CA ASN A 95 2.59 -15.78 11.14
C ASN A 95 1.26 -15.08 11.44
N ASN A 96 1.03 -14.63 12.68
CA ASN A 96 -0.20 -13.89 12.99
C ASN A 96 -0.07 -12.43 12.55
N VAL A 97 -1.09 -11.95 11.86
CA VAL A 97 -1.16 -10.57 11.39
C VAL A 97 -2.20 -9.81 12.19
N TYR A 98 -1.81 -8.65 12.70
CA TYR A 98 -2.62 -7.77 13.53
C TYR A 98 -2.82 -6.42 12.87
N GLN A 99 -3.98 -5.81 13.12
CA GLN A 99 -4.27 -4.43 12.76
C GLN A 99 -5.39 -3.89 13.67
N PRO A 100 -5.17 -2.83 14.45
CA PRO A 100 -3.89 -2.16 14.68
C PRO A 100 -2.98 -2.89 15.67
N TYR A 101 -1.79 -2.34 15.89
CA TYR A 101 -0.79 -2.97 16.73
C TYR A 101 -1.14 -3.05 18.22
N TRP A 102 -2.01 -2.16 18.70
CA TRP A 102 -2.39 -2.06 20.11
C TRP A 102 -3.79 -2.64 20.34
N SER A 103 -3.97 -3.32 21.48
CA SER A 103 -5.27 -3.81 21.95
C SER A 103 -5.58 -3.20 23.31
N SER A 104 -6.62 -2.37 23.43
CA SER A 104 -7.18 -1.98 24.72
C SER A 104 -8.37 -2.88 25.05
N GLY A 105 -8.37 -3.50 26.24
CA GLY A 105 -9.59 -4.07 26.82
C GLY A 105 -10.20 -5.26 26.08
N GLY A 106 -9.39 -6.23 25.62
CA GLY A 106 -9.91 -7.46 25.01
C GLY A 106 -10.36 -7.33 23.56
N ASP A 107 -10.02 -6.23 22.90
CA ASP A 107 -10.29 -6.03 21.48
C ASP A 107 -9.49 -7.01 20.60
N ASN A 108 -10.21 -7.74 19.75
CA ASN A 108 -9.62 -8.68 18.79
C ASN A 108 -8.98 -7.90 17.63
N ASN A 109 -7.72 -7.51 17.80
CA ASN A 109 -6.91 -6.85 16.77
C ASN A 109 -6.28 -7.84 15.78
N TRP A 110 -6.42 -9.15 16.00
CA TRP A 110 -6.01 -10.18 15.06
C TRP A 110 -6.81 -10.04 13.77
N ALA A 111 -6.10 -9.99 12.65
CA ALA A 111 -6.61 -9.66 11.33
C ALA A 111 -6.34 -10.79 10.32
N GLY A 112 -5.84 -11.94 10.78
CA GLY A 112 -5.59 -13.12 9.98
C GLY A 112 -4.17 -13.65 10.16
N TRP A 113 -3.69 -14.37 9.16
CA TRP A 113 -2.39 -15.03 9.21
C TRP A 113 -1.64 -14.92 7.88
N SER A 114 -0.32 -14.98 7.91
CA SER A 114 0.52 -15.06 6.72
C SER A 114 0.77 -16.50 6.28
N ILE A 115 0.89 -16.68 4.97
CA ILE A 115 1.52 -17.82 4.31
C ILE A 115 2.83 -17.28 3.77
N ASP A 116 3.92 -17.61 4.45
CA ASP A 116 5.24 -17.13 4.11
C ASP A 116 6.15 -18.28 3.66
N ARG A 117 6.57 -18.21 2.40
CA ARG A 117 7.59 -19.05 1.77
C ARG A 117 8.63 -18.17 1.07
N GLY A 118 8.69 -16.89 1.44
CA GLY A 118 9.58 -15.89 0.89
C GLY A 118 10.92 -15.87 1.63
N THR A 119 11.65 -14.77 1.46
CA THR A 119 12.93 -14.53 2.10
C THR A 119 12.93 -13.20 2.84
N ASP A 120 13.55 -13.19 4.02
CA ASP A 120 13.75 -11.98 4.83
C ASP A 120 14.85 -11.07 4.24
N ASP A 121 15.71 -11.61 3.36
CA ASP A 121 16.79 -10.87 2.72
C ASP A 121 17.02 -11.36 1.29
N ALA A 122 16.41 -10.66 0.32
CA ALA A 122 16.54 -10.98 -1.09
C ALA A 122 17.99 -10.87 -1.63
N TYR A 123 18.85 -10.09 -0.98
CA TYR A 123 20.24 -9.93 -1.42
C TYR A 123 21.06 -11.19 -1.13
N THR A 124 20.94 -11.74 0.08
CA THR A 124 21.72 -12.90 0.53
C THR A 124 21.04 -14.25 0.27
N GLU A 125 19.76 -14.27 -0.14
CA GLU A 125 19.01 -15.47 -0.50
C GLU A 125 19.76 -16.36 -1.53
N PRO A 126 20.12 -17.61 -1.16
CA PRO A 126 20.80 -18.55 -2.06
C PRO A 126 19.95 -18.99 -3.24
N ASN A 127 18.65 -19.24 -3.03
CA ASN A 127 17.74 -19.59 -4.10
C ASN A 127 17.14 -18.33 -4.71
N LYS A 128 17.72 -17.84 -5.81
CA LYS A 128 17.29 -16.61 -6.49
C LYS A 128 15.85 -16.62 -7.02
N ASN A 129 15.12 -17.73 -6.90
CA ASN A 129 13.69 -17.83 -7.19
C ASN A 129 12.77 -17.52 -6.00
N VAL A 130 13.30 -17.33 -4.79
CA VAL A 130 12.49 -17.05 -3.60
C VAL A 130 12.28 -15.54 -3.49
N PRO A 131 11.05 -15.02 -3.56
CA PRO A 131 10.79 -13.59 -3.47
C PRO A 131 10.78 -13.08 -2.03
N ASP A 132 11.06 -11.80 -1.87
CA ASP A 132 10.68 -11.07 -0.65
C ASP A 132 9.20 -10.68 -0.74
N ALA A 133 8.35 -11.69 -0.63
CA ALA A 133 6.90 -11.55 -0.61
C ALA A 133 6.28 -12.66 0.23
N ALA A 134 5.16 -12.36 0.88
CA ALA A 134 4.31 -13.28 1.61
C ALA A 134 2.82 -12.97 1.32
N VAL A 135 1.95 -13.95 1.54
CA VAL A 135 0.50 -13.74 1.44
C VAL A 135 -0.06 -13.57 2.84
N TRP A 136 -0.63 -12.41 3.16
CA TRP A 136 -1.50 -12.25 4.31
C TRP A 136 -2.93 -12.66 3.94
N VAL A 137 -3.42 -13.74 4.54
CA VAL A 137 -4.83 -14.15 4.48
C VAL A 137 -5.62 -13.36 5.50
N VAL A 138 -6.55 -12.53 5.02
CA VAL A 138 -7.35 -11.65 5.88
C VAL A 138 -8.48 -12.44 6.50
N ALA A 139 -8.66 -12.30 7.82
CA ALA A 139 -9.72 -12.95 8.58
C ALA A 139 -10.59 -11.91 9.30
N ASN A 140 -11.88 -12.21 9.45
CA ASN A 140 -12.87 -11.38 10.16
C ASN A 140 -13.04 -9.95 9.62
N ARG A 141 -12.58 -9.67 8.39
CA ARG A 141 -12.66 -8.37 7.70
C ARG A 141 -12.82 -8.59 6.20
N GLY A 142 -13.41 -7.61 5.52
CA GLY A 142 -13.41 -7.56 4.07
C GLY A 142 -12.05 -7.15 3.51
N VAL A 143 -11.84 -7.39 2.22
CA VAL A 143 -10.69 -6.90 1.45
C VAL A 143 -11.21 -5.98 0.36
N SER A 144 -10.57 -4.82 0.21
CA SER A 144 -10.89 -3.88 -0.85
C SER A 144 -10.04 -4.17 -2.08
N GLY A 145 -10.70 -4.28 -3.24
CA GLY A 145 -10.02 -4.29 -4.55
C GLY A 145 -9.67 -2.88 -5.05
N LYS A 146 -9.99 -1.84 -4.27
CA LYS A 146 -9.68 -0.44 -4.60
C LYS A 146 -8.46 0.03 -3.83
N ALA A 147 -7.56 0.74 -4.48
CA ALA A 147 -6.49 1.48 -3.84
C ALA A 147 -6.98 2.87 -3.42
N PRO A 148 -6.60 3.35 -2.21
CA PRO A 148 -7.01 4.66 -1.71
C PRO A 148 -6.17 5.78 -2.33
N LEU A 149 -6.37 6.06 -3.62
CA LEU A 149 -5.59 7.05 -4.37
C LEU A 149 -5.86 8.50 -3.94
N SER A 150 -6.85 8.74 -3.08
CA SER A 150 -7.05 10.03 -2.41
C SER A 150 -5.81 10.52 -1.67
N TYR A 151 -4.94 9.63 -1.18
CA TYR A 151 -3.62 10.01 -0.63
C TYR A 151 -2.68 10.62 -1.67
N CYS A 152 -2.87 10.27 -2.94
CA CYS A 152 -2.14 10.83 -4.08
C CYS A 152 -2.83 12.07 -4.66
N GLY A 153 -3.93 12.55 -4.06
CA GLY A 153 -4.76 13.63 -4.60
C GLY A 153 -5.67 13.19 -5.75
N LEU A 154 -5.97 11.90 -5.87
CA LEU A 154 -6.75 11.30 -6.96
C LEU A 154 -8.01 10.62 -6.45
N GLN A 155 -8.89 10.20 -7.35
CA GLN A 155 -10.04 9.38 -6.98
C GLN A 155 -9.62 7.94 -6.71
N ASP A 156 -10.09 7.34 -5.62
CA ASP A 156 -9.85 5.92 -5.35
C ASP A 156 -10.30 5.03 -6.52
N SER A 157 -9.50 4.03 -6.86
CA SER A 157 -9.66 3.27 -8.11
C SER A 157 -9.26 1.80 -7.97
N THR A 158 -9.80 0.97 -8.84
CA THR A 158 -9.57 -0.46 -8.94
C THR A 158 -8.30 -0.79 -9.71
N PHE A 159 -7.74 -1.96 -9.42
CA PHE A 159 -6.67 -2.52 -10.25
C PHE A 159 -7.28 -3.15 -11.50
N SER A 160 -6.82 -2.75 -12.68
CA SER A 160 -7.22 -3.36 -13.95
C SER A 160 -6.41 -4.61 -14.28
N SER A 161 -5.14 -4.62 -13.86
CA SER A 161 -4.16 -5.64 -14.25
C SER A 161 -2.86 -5.48 -13.46
N VAL A 162 -1.90 -6.35 -13.76
CA VAL A 162 -0.52 -6.31 -13.28
C VAL A 162 0.38 -5.85 -14.43
N VAL A 163 1.40 -5.05 -14.14
CA VAL A 163 2.41 -4.66 -15.13
C VAL A 163 3.16 -5.90 -15.62
N ALA A 164 3.25 -6.06 -16.94
CA ALA A 164 4.05 -7.12 -17.55
C ALA A 164 5.54 -6.72 -17.54
N PHE A 165 6.37 -7.48 -16.83
CA PHE A 165 7.80 -7.17 -16.72
C PHE A 165 8.65 -7.90 -17.77
N ASN A 166 9.42 -7.13 -18.53
CA ASN A 166 10.46 -7.59 -19.46
C ASN A 166 11.79 -7.79 -18.70
N PRO A 167 12.67 -8.76 -19.00
CA PRO A 167 13.73 -9.23 -18.10
C PRO A 167 14.93 -8.26 -17.95
N THR A 168 14.83 -7.02 -18.42
CA THR A 168 15.93 -6.05 -18.34
C THR A 168 15.45 -4.72 -17.79
N THR A 169 14.52 -4.06 -18.50
CA THR A 169 13.96 -2.78 -18.07
C THR A 169 12.48 -2.70 -18.38
N VAL A 170 11.78 -1.88 -17.60
CA VAL A 170 10.38 -1.51 -17.84
C VAL A 170 10.28 0.01 -17.75
N ASN A 171 9.71 0.63 -18.78
CA ASN A 171 9.44 2.06 -18.78
C ASN A 171 7.99 2.29 -18.38
N LEU A 172 7.78 3.07 -17.33
CA LEU A 172 6.46 3.49 -16.85
C LEU A 172 6.32 5.00 -17.03
N LYS A 173 5.09 5.47 -17.30
CA LYS A 173 4.81 6.90 -17.46
C LYS A 173 4.88 7.64 -16.13
N ASP A 174 4.58 6.94 -15.05
CA ASP A 174 4.55 7.38 -13.68
C ASP A 174 4.78 6.16 -12.78
N ILE A 175 5.04 6.42 -11.50
CA ILE A 175 5.06 5.38 -10.49
C ILE A 175 4.73 5.96 -9.13
N PHE A 176 3.91 5.24 -8.37
CA PHE A 176 3.51 5.61 -7.03
C PHE A 176 3.54 4.41 -6.10
N LYS A 177 3.69 4.69 -4.81
CA LYS A 177 3.56 3.72 -3.72
C LYS A 177 2.55 4.25 -2.71
N ILE A 178 1.67 3.40 -2.21
CA ILE A 178 0.94 3.66 -0.96
C ILE A 178 1.51 2.75 0.13
N GLY A 179 2.07 3.36 1.16
CA GLY A 179 2.55 2.66 2.36
C GLY A 179 2.08 3.37 3.62
N ARG A 180 2.23 2.69 4.74
CA ARG A 180 1.71 3.10 6.04
C ARG A 180 2.33 4.38 6.58
N THR A 181 3.61 4.58 6.33
CA THR A 181 4.42 5.61 6.97
C THR A 181 4.43 6.88 6.12
N THR A 182 4.74 6.74 4.83
CA THR A 182 4.83 7.89 3.91
C THR A 182 3.55 8.12 3.10
N TYR A 183 2.52 7.28 3.27
CA TYR A 183 1.29 7.34 2.48
C TYR A 183 1.60 7.20 0.99
N CYS A 184 1.04 8.09 0.16
CA CYS A 184 1.34 8.14 -1.25
C CYS A 184 2.60 8.94 -1.53
N THR A 185 3.58 8.27 -2.12
CA THR A 185 4.81 8.86 -2.64
C THR A 185 5.05 8.35 -4.05
N GLY A 186 5.79 9.09 -4.87
CA GLY A 186 6.03 8.71 -6.25
C GLY A 186 6.35 9.89 -7.15
N THR A 187 6.25 9.65 -8.45
CA THR A 187 6.50 10.67 -9.48
C THR A 187 5.54 10.53 -10.64
N TRP A 188 5.08 11.69 -11.13
CA TRP A 188 4.31 11.84 -12.37
C TRP A 188 5.19 11.80 -13.63
N SER A 189 6.51 11.84 -13.45
CA SER A 189 7.46 11.77 -14.55
C SER A 189 7.73 10.33 -14.93
N SER A 190 8.09 10.11 -16.19
CA SER A 190 8.45 8.79 -16.68
C SER A 190 9.65 8.22 -15.93
N VAL A 191 9.58 6.94 -15.61
CA VAL A 191 10.61 6.21 -14.87
C VAL A 191 11.03 4.97 -15.64
N THR A 192 12.29 4.57 -15.44
CA THR A 192 12.82 3.30 -15.92
C THR A 192 13.12 2.42 -14.72
N LEU A 193 12.36 1.34 -14.59
CA LEU A 193 12.64 0.26 -13.66
C LEU A 193 13.73 -0.62 -14.26
N VAL A 194 14.77 -0.90 -13.48
CA VAL A 194 15.90 -1.75 -13.90
C VAL A 194 15.87 -3.05 -13.11
N TYR A 195 15.88 -4.19 -13.80
CA TYR A 195 15.99 -5.48 -13.14
C TYR A 195 17.34 -5.62 -12.43
N ASP A 196 17.34 -6.00 -11.15
CA ASP A 196 18.55 -6.18 -10.37
C ASP A 196 18.77 -7.65 -10.01
N LEU A 197 19.64 -8.31 -10.79
CA LEU A 197 19.99 -9.73 -10.68
C LEU A 197 20.63 -10.12 -9.33
N ARG A 198 21.08 -9.14 -8.53
CA ARG A 198 21.67 -9.41 -7.21
C ARG A 198 20.62 -9.89 -6.21
N PHE A 199 19.37 -9.44 -6.38
CA PHE A 199 18.26 -9.74 -5.50
C PHE A 199 17.43 -10.92 -6.04
N SER A 200 17.01 -11.82 -5.15
CA SER A 200 16.11 -12.93 -5.48
C SER A 200 14.70 -12.43 -5.80
N GLY A 201 13.89 -13.26 -6.45
CA GLY A 201 12.45 -12.97 -6.58
C GLY A 201 12.05 -12.05 -7.72
N LYS A 202 12.92 -11.72 -8.68
CA LYS A 202 12.62 -10.74 -9.74
C LYS A 202 12.32 -9.35 -9.17
N VAL A 203 13.36 -8.74 -8.60
CA VAL A 203 13.31 -7.39 -8.02
C VAL A 203 13.78 -6.34 -9.02
N TYR A 204 13.03 -5.24 -9.10
CA TYR A 204 13.40 -4.08 -9.90
C TYR A 204 13.75 -2.92 -8.98
N ARG A 205 14.63 -2.06 -9.46
CA ARG A 205 15.05 -0.88 -8.73
C ARG A 205 14.84 0.39 -9.55
N LEU A 206 14.70 1.49 -8.82
CA LEU A 206 14.68 2.85 -9.33
C LEU A 206 15.31 3.80 -8.30
N PRO A 207 15.78 5.00 -8.69
CA PRO A 207 16.34 5.96 -7.75
C PRO A 207 15.39 6.22 -6.57
N ALA A 208 15.90 6.16 -5.34
CA ALA A 208 15.08 6.31 -4.14
C ALA A 208 14.34 7.67 -4.09
N SER A 209 14.90 8.69 -4.74
CA SER A 209 14.27 10.01 -4.89
C SER A 209 12.96 9.99 -5.69
N GLN A 210 12.73 8.98 -6.52
CA GLN A 210 11.53 8.83 -7.35
C GLN A 210 10.43 8.00 -6.66
N LEU A 211 10.77 7.27 -5.60
CA LEU A 211 9.83 6.45 -4.82
C LEU A 211 10.24 6.48 -3.34
N GLN A 212 10.04 7.63 -2.71
CA GLN A 212 10.42 7.84 -1.32
C GLN A 212 9.63 6.90 -0.40
N ALA A 213 10.29 6.38 0.64
CA ALA A 213 9.66 5.51 1.63
C ALA A 213 10.33 5.72 3.00
N GLN A 214 9.78 5.12 4.04
CA GLN A 214 10.35 5.04 5.38
C GLN A 214 10.08 3.65 5.98
N PRO A 215 10.77 3.26 7.07
CA PRO A 215 10.41 2.07 7.82
C PRO A 215 8.90 2.00 8.09
N GLY A 216 8.29 0.86 7.83
CA GLY A 216 6.84 0.65 7.86
C GLY A 216 6.14 0.67 6.50
N ASP A 217 6.77 1.21 5.45
CA ASP A 217 6.22 1.17 4.08
C ASP A 217 6.47 -0.15 3.35
N SER A 218 7.35 -1.02 3.88
CA SER A 218 7.59 -2.36 3.34
C SER A 218 6.30 -3.15 3.18
N GLY A 219 6.18 -3.88 2.08
CA GLY A 219 4.95 -4.55 1.67
C GLY A 219 3.91 -3.64 1.01
N GLY A 220 4.08 -2.31 1.07
CA GLY A 220 3.13 -1.35 0.50
C GLY A 220 3.02 -1.47 -1.01
N ILE A 221 1.82 -1.26 -1.55
CA ILE A 221 1.53 -1.37 -2.98
C ILE A 221 2.34 -0.35 -3.78
N VAL A 222 2.96 -0.79 -4.87
CA VAL A 222 3.52 0.06 -5.91
C VAL A 222 2.68 -0.10 -7.18
N PHE A 223 2.30 1.01 -7.80
CA PHE A 223 1.38 1.03 -8.94
C PHE A 223 1.73 2.13 -9.94
N THR A 224 1.14 2.02 -11.13
CA THR A 224 1.14 3.05 -12.18
C THR A 224 -0.28 3.32 -12.64
N ILE A 225 -0.53 4.52 -13.17
CA ILE A 225 -1.84 4.98 -13.58
C ILE A 225 -2.12 4.58 -15.04
N VAL A 226 -3.32 4.08 -15.30
CA VAL A 226 -3.81 3.83 -16.67
C VAL A 226 -4.57 5.08 -17.16
N PRO A 227 -4.00 5.84 -18.11
CA PRO A 227 -4.64 7.04 -18.61
C PRO A 227 -5.89 6.70 -19.43
N CYS A 228 -6.89 7.58 -19.34
CA CYS A 228 -8.18 7.46 -19.99
C CYS A 228 -8.58 8.81 -20.56
N GLY A 229 -8.07 9.14 -21.75
CA GLY A 229 -8.20 10.48 -22.31
C GLY A 229 -7.52 11.53 -21.42
N THR A 230 -8.30 12.47 -20.88
CA THR A 230 -7.81 13.52 -19.97
C THR A 230 -7.92 13.15 -18.49
N THR A 231 -8.45 11.97 -18.15
CA THR A 231 -8.53 11.44 -16.78
C THR A 231 -7.72 10.14 -16.68
N PHE A 232 -7.85 9.41 -15.58
CA PHE A 232 -7.44 8.02 -15.49
C PHE A 232 -8.65 7.13 -15.25
N CYS A 233 -8.56 5.87 -15.66
CA CYS A 233 -9.64 4.89 -15.52
C CYS A 233 -9.34 3.93 -14.38
N ASP A 234 -8.14 3.35 -14.39
CA ASP A 234 -7.71 2.33 -13.44
C ASP A 234 -6.23 2.51 -13.08
N ILE A 235 -5.74 1.64 -12.21
CA ILE A 235 -4.31 1.47 -11.94
C ILE A 235 -3.83 0.06 -12.33
N GLN A 236 -2.52 -0.08 -12.52
CA GLN A 236 -1.87 -1.38 -12.65
C GLN A 236 -0.95 -1.62 -11.47
N ALA A 237 -1.01 -2.82 -10.89
CA ALA A 237 -0.08 -3.22 -9.86
C ALA A 237 1.32 -3.44 -10.47
N VAL A 238 2.32 -2.72 -9.97
CA VAL A 238 3.73 -2.89 -10.34
C VAL A 238 4.36 -3.94 -9.42
N GLY A 239 4.09 -3.86 -8.12
CA GLY A 239 4.72 -4.72 -7.13
C GLY A 239 4.43 -4.27 -5.71
N ILE A 240 5.27 -4.74 -4.79
CA ILE A 240 5.33 -4.23 -3.43
C ILE A 240 6.70 -3.60 -3.17
N PHE A 241 6.74 -2.56 -2.36
CA PHE A 241 7.99 -1.97 -1.89
C PHE A 241 8.64 -2.91 -0.87
N ILE A 242 9.93 -3.22 -1.03
CA ILE A 242 10.64 -4.17 -0.15
C ILE A 242 11.87 -3.57 0.54
N GLY A 243 12.10 -2.25 0.39
CA GLY A 243 13.22 -1.56 1.03
C GLY A 243 14.13 -0.88 0.02
N TRP A 244 15.40 -0.76 0.40
CA TRP A 244 16.43 -0.07 -0.39
C TRP A 244 17.66 -0.94 -0.60
N THR A 245 18.51 -0.52 -1.54
CA THR A 245 19.90 -0.97 -1.56
C THR A 245 20.61 -0.52 -0.29
N GLY A 246 21.66 -1.23 0.15
CA GLY A 246 22.35 -0.92 1.41
C GLY A 246 23.03 0.46 1.49
N ASP A 247 23.09 1.19 0.39
CA ASP A 247 23.55 2.59 0.28
C ASP A 247 22.40 3.59 0.14
N ASP A 248 21.16 3.15 0.27
CA ASP A 248 19.90 3.90 0.14
C ASP A 248 19.70 4.63 -1.20
N SER A 249 20.52 4.34 -2.21
CA SER A 249 20.49 5.04 -3.49
C SER A 249 19.31 4.61 -4.38
N TYR A 250 18.82 3.38 -4.19
CA TYR A 250 17.70 2.83 -4.95
C TYR A 250 16.61 2.23 -4.06
N ALA A 251 15.36 2.53 -4.40
CA ALA A 251 14.20 1.81 -3.88
C ALA A 251 14.06 0.48 -4.62
N LEU A 252 13.67 -0.56 -3.89
CA LEU A 252 13.51 -1.93 -4.38
C LEU A 252 12.04 -2.33 -4.43
N ILE A 253 11.65 -2.96 -5.53
CA ILE A 253 10.29 -3.40 -5.80
C ILE A 253 10.32 -4.89 -6.12
N GLN A 254 9.67 -5.68 -5.28
CA GLN A 254 9.33 -7.07 -5.60
C GLN A 254 8.15 -7.05 -6.57
N THR A 255 8.35 -7.61 -7.76
CA THR A 255 7.36 -7.52 -8.85
C THR A 255 6.09 -8.30 -8.54
N ALA A 256 4.96 -7.71 -8.92
CA ALA A 256 3.63 -8.28 -8.69
C ALA A 256 3.42 -9.57 -9.50
N ASP A 257 3.83 -9.61 -10.77
CA ASP A 257 3.67 -10.79 -11.63
C ASP A 257 4.37 -12.02 -11.03
N TYR A 258 5.61 -11.82 -10.55
CA TYR A 258 6.39 -12.88 -9.92
C TYR A 258 5.81 -13.33 -8.59
N ALA A 259 5.46 -12.40 -7.70
CA ALA A 259 4.92 -12.73 -6.38
C ALA A 259 3.58 -13.48 -6.49
N LEU A 260 2.67 -13.02 -7.35
CA LEU A 260 1.38 -13.68 -7.58
C LEU A 260 1.57 -15.11 -8.13
N SER A 261 2.46 -15.28 -9.11
CA SER A 261 2.78 -16.59 -9.69
C SER A 261 3.42 -17.53 -8.67
N TYR A 262 4.35 -17.05 -7.86
CA TYR A 262 5.04 -17.85 -6.85
C TYR A 262 4.08 -18.39 -5.78
N TYR A 263 3.10 -17.59 -5.39
CA TYR A 263 2.09 -17.99 -4.41
C TYR A 263 0.87 -18.69 -5.00
N GLY A 264 0.72 -18.70 -6.33
CA GLY A 264 -0.45 -19.29 -7.00
C GLY A 264 -1.75 -18.55 -6.69
N VAL A 265 -1.68 -17.23 -6.51
CA VAL A 265 -2.83 -16.36 -6.17
C VAL A 265 -3.13 -15.41 -7.32
N SER A 266 -4.35 -14.88 -7.37
CA SER A 266 -4.77 -13.92 -8.41
C SER A 266 -5.04 -12.55 -7.82
N LEU A 267 -4.80 -11.50 -8.61
CA LEU A 267 -5.16 -10.12 -8.26
C LEU A 267 -6.67 -10.04 -7.97
N TYR A 268 -7.04 -9.47 -6.83
CA TYR A 268 -8.43 -9.20 -6.49
C TYR A 268 -8.79 -7.76 -6.87
N THR A 269 -9.66 -7.62 -7.86
CA THR A 269 -10.05 -6.32 -8.43
C THR A 269 -11.30 -5.72 -7.78
N GLY A 270 -11.95 -6.45 -6.87
CA GLY A 270 -13.22 -6.06 -6.27
C GLY A 270 -14.41 -6.27 -7.21
N GLY A 271 -15.49 -6.83 -6.65
CA GLY A 271 -16.84 -6.81 -7.20
C GLY A 271 -17.71 -5.87 -6.40
#